data_AF-G2XCH2-F1
#
_entry.id   AF-G2XCH2-F1
#
_cell.length_a   1.000
_cell.length_b   1.000
_cell.length_c   1.000
_cell.angle_alpha   90.00
_cell.angle_beta   90.00
_cell.angle_gamma   90.00
#
_symmetry.space_group_name_H-M   'P 1'
#
loop_
_entity.id
_entity.type
_entity.pdbx_description
1 polymer ?
#
loop_
_entity_poly.entity_id
_entity_poly.type
_entity_poly.pdbx_seq_one_letter_code
_entity_poly.pdbx_strand_id
1 'polypeptide(L)'
;MLPSSKQPAPSGGTPWCDEYEKMISGMLYDSWIPPLTNARHECRILVHEYNTMPPSLGTADQVAAKRFEILKRWLGFVGEGVFIEPPFTPGYGCNVIIGKNSYMNFGFTVLDTSLVIIGERVMLGPNVHIYSAGHDTSVLSRVKCIEFGHQVRIEDDCWIGGNVTVLAGVTIG
;
A
#
# COMPACT_ATOMS: atom_id res chain seq x y z
N MET A 1 -8.49 20.91 -14.80
CA MET A 1 -9.32 20.91 -13.57
C MET A 1 -9.51 19.46 -13.18
N LEU A 2 -8.88 19.02 -12.10
CA LEU A 2 -9.12 17.68 -11.56
C LEU A 2 -10.58 17.63 -11.07
N PRO A 3 -11.37 16.62 -11.44
CA PRO A 3 -12.72 16.48 -10.90
C PRO A 3 -12.64 16.34 -9.38
N SER A 4 -13.57 16.97 -8.67
CA SER A 4 -13.66 16.95 -7.21
C SER A 4 -13.97 15.54 -6.71
N SER A 5 -12.93 14.70 -6.63
CA SER A 5 -12.99 13.45 -5.88
C SER A 5 -13.12 13.84 -4.41
N LYS A 6 -14.30 13.59 -3.84
CA LYS A 6 -14.48 13.48 -2.39
C LYS A 6 -13.28 12.70 -1.85
N GLN A 7 -12.48 13.32 -0.98
CA GLN A 7 -11.44 12.60 -0.26
C GLN A 7 -12.13 11.38 0.37
N PRO A 8 -11.68 10.15 0.10
CA PRO A 8 -12.22 9.00 0.81
C PRO A 8 -12.08 9.27 2.30
N ALA A 9 -13.15 9.00 3.06
CA ALA A 9 -13.13 9.13 4.51
C ALA A 9 -11.90 8.38 5.03
N PRO A 10 -11.14 8.92 6.01
CA PRO A 10 -9.91 8.29 6.45
C PRO A 10 -10.23 6.88 6.94
N SER A 11 -9.70 5.87 6.25
CA SER A 11 -9.51 4.53 6.81
C SER A 11 -8.84 4.69 8.17
N GLY A 12 -9.27 3.96 9.20
CA GLY A 12 -8.95 4.21 10.61
C GLY A 12 -7.47 4.07 11.03
N GLY A 13 -6.51 4.18 10.11
CA GLY A 13 -5.07 4.04 10.31
C GLY A 13 -4.20 5.15 9.71
N THR A 14 -4.76 6.22 9.15
CA THR A 14 -3.95 7.31 8.58
C THR A 14 -3.32 8.18 9.68
N PRO A 15 -1.97 8.29 9.76
CA PRO A 15 -1.30 9.04 10.82
C PRO A 15 -1.19 10.54 10.51
N TRP A 16 -2.33 11.23 10.40
CA TRP A 16 -2.36 12.67 10.12
C TRP A 16 -1.51 13.48 11.10
N CYS A 17 -0.45 14.10 10.56
CA CYS A 17 0.48 15.00 11.24
C CYS A 17 1.32 15.74 10.18
N ASP A 18 2.06 16.79 10.58
CA ASP A 18 2.89 17.58 9.66
C ASP A 18 3.88 16.73 8.85
N GLU A 19 4.53 15.73 9.48
CA GLU A 19 5.45 14.84 8.77
C GLU A 19 4.72 13.91 7.81
N TYR A 20 3.48 13.51 8.11
CA TYR A 20 2.66 12.74 7.16
C TYR A 20 2.25 13.58 5.95
N GLU A 21 1.93 14.86 6.14
CA GLU A 21 1.65 15.76 5.03
C GLU A 21 2.89 15.97 4.14
N LYS A 22 4.08 16.10 4.74
CA LYS A 22 5.35 16.12 4.00
C LYS A 22 5.58 14.82 3.24
N MET A 23 5.37 13.69 3.92
CA MET A 23 5.50 12.34 3.37
C MET A 23 4.64 12.16 2.11
N ILE A 24 3.33 12.43 2.18
CA ILE A 24 2.42 12.20 1.05
C ILE A 24 2.62 13.20 -0.10
N SER A 25 3.10 14.42 0.20
CA SER A 25 3.39 15.46 -0.80
C SER A 25 4.76 15.31 -1.47
N GLY A 26 5.59 14.36 -1.01
CA GLY A 26 6.92 14.08 -1.53
C GLY A 26 8.01 15.02 -1.06
N MET A 27 7.75 15.80 -0.02
CA MET A 27 8.79 16.51 0.72
C MET A 27 9.60 15.53 1.58
N LEU A 28 10.82 15.94 1.94
CA LEU A 28 11.61 15.21 2.92
C LEU A 28 10.91 15.25 4.28
N TYR A 29 10.81 14.08 4.92
CA TYR A 29 10.12 13.92 6.20
C TYR A 29 10.90 12.99 7.14
N ASP A 30 10.64 13.10 8.44
CA ASP A 30 11.18 12.19 9.47
C ASP A 30 10.21 11.01 9.70
N SER A 31 10.60 9.82 9.25
CA SER A 31 9.78 8.61 9.34
C SER A 31 9.73 8.00 10.75
N TRP A 32 10.55 8.49 11.69
CA TRP A 32 10.74 7.90 13.02
C TRP A 32 9.92 8.57 14.11
N ILE A 33 9.12 9.59 13.79
CA ILE A 33 8.24 10.22 14.78
C ILE A 33 7.14 9.25 15.25
N PRO A 34 6.63 9.40 16.50
CA PRO A 34 5.64 8.48 17.06
C PRO A 34 4.37 8.27 16.21
N PRO A 35 3.74 9.29 15.60
CA PRO A 35 2.57 9.07 14.74
C PRO A 35 2.82 8.07 13.59
N LEU A 36 3.95 8.21 12.90
CA LEU A 36 4.29 7.37 11.76
C LEU A 36 4.75 5.96 12.18
N THR A 37 5.57 5.88 13.22
CA THR A 37 6.03 4.59 13.76
C THR A 37 4.88 3.77 14.36
N ASN A 38 3.94 4.41 15.06
CA ASN A 38 2.74 3.77 15.58
C ASN A 38 1.84 3.27 14.46
N ALA A 39 1.61 4.05 13.40
CA ALA A 39 0.80 3.59 12.26
C ALA A 39 1.43 2.38 11.54
N ARG A 40 2.77 2.35 11.37
CA ARG A 40 3.46 1.15 10.86
C ARG A 40 3.28 -0.05 11.79
N HIS A 41 3.27 0.16 13.10
CA HIS A 41 3.04 -0.90 14.07
C HIS A 41 1.61 -1.46 13.97
N GLU A 42 0.59 -0.59 13.96
CA GLU A 42 -0.81 -0.99 13.78
C GLU A 42 -1.03 -1.73 12.46
N CYS A 43 -0.39 -1.26 11.38
CA CYS A 43 -0.42 -1.95 10.09
C CYS A 43 0.09 -3.39 10.20
N ARG A 44 1.21 -3.60 10.91
CA ARG A 44 1.80 -4.94 11.10
C ARG A 44 0.90 -5.87 11.91
N ILE A 45 0.15 -5.36 12.88
CA ILE A 45 -0.81 -6.16 13.66
C ILE A 45 -1.91 -6.69 12.73
N LEU A 46 -2.50 -5.82 11.91
CA LEU A 46 -3.59 -6.19 11.00
C LEU A 46 -3.10 -7.10 9.86
N VAL A 47 -1.91 -6.82 9.34
CA VAL A 47 -1.26 -7.66 8.33
C VAL A 47 -0.93 -9.04 8.87
N HIS A 48 -0.55 -9.15 10.15
CA HIS A 48 -0.36 -10.45 10.79
C HIS A 48 -1.66 -11.25 10.77
N GLU A 49 -2.78 -10.66 11.21
CA GLU A 49 -4.11 -11.29 11.15
C GLU A 49 -4.46 -11.75 9.73
N TYR A 50 -4.22 -10.89 8.73
CA TYR A 50 -4.46 -11.20 7.32
C TYR A 50 -3.64 -12.41 6.84
N ASN A 51 -2.33 -12.39 7.10
CA ASN A 51 -1.37 -13.36 6.59
C ASN A 51 -1.45 -14.71 7.29
N THR A 52 -1.82 -14.75 8.57
CA THR A 52 -1.88 -16.00 9.36
C THR A 52 -3.29 -16.56 9.48
N MET A 53 -4.28 -16.00 8.78
CA MET A 53 -5.65 -16.50 8.81
C MET A 53 -5.70 -17.98 8.36
N PRO A 54 -6.14 -18.92 9.23
CA PRO A 54 -6.12 -20.34 8.89
C PRO A 54 -7.10 -20.66 7.75
N PRO A 55 -6.70 -21.47 6.76
CA PRO A 55 -7.62 -21.93 5.73
C PRO A 55 -8.73 -22.83 6.28
N SER A 56 -8.53 -23.42 7.46
CA SER A 56 -9.54 -24.24 8.15
C SER A 56 -10.67 -23.45 8.82
N LEU A 57 -10.65 -22.10 8.73
CA LEU A 57 -11.65 -21.23 9.35
C LEU A 57 -13.02 -21.27 8.63
N GLY A 58 -13.07 -21.79 7.40
CA GLY A 58 -14.30 -21.89 6.60
C GLY A 58 -14.02 -22.37 5.18
N THR A 59 -14.98 -22.20 4.28
CA THR A 59 -14.76 -22.40 2.84
C THR A 59 -13.80 -21.34 2.28
N ALA A 60 -13.25 -21.59 1.09
CA ALA A 60 -12.38 -20.62 0.40
C ALA A 60 -13.04 -19.23 0.30
N ASP A 61 -14.31 -19.17 -0.09
CA ASP A 61 -15.06 -17.91 -0.21
C ASP A 61 -15.26 -17.20 1.13
N GLN A 62 -15.50 -17.95 2.21
CA GLN A 62 -15.64 -17.38 3.55
C GLN A 62 -14.33 -16.79 4.06
N VAL A 63 -13.21 -17.47 3.81
CA VAL A 63 -11.87 -16.97 4.17
C VAL A 63 -11.52 -15.74 3.33
N ALA A 64 -11.81 -15.77 2.02
CA ALA A 64 -11.61 -14.65 1.11
C ALA A 64 -12.43 -13.43 1.54
N ALA A 65 -13.71 -13.60 1.88
CA ALA A 65 -14.57 -12.53 2.37
C ALA A 65 -14.05 -11.90 3.67
N LYS A 66 -13.61 -12.71 4.64
CA LYS A 66 -13.01 -12.19 5.89
C LYS A 66 -11.74 -11.39 5.62
N ARG A 67 -10.85 -11.88 4.76
CA ARG A 67 -9.66 -11.14 4.32
C ARG A 67 -10.02 -9.84 3.64
N PHE A 68 -11.03 -9.84 2.77
CA PHE A 68 -11.49 -8.64 2.08
C PHE A 68 -12.00 -7.56 3.05
N GLU A 69 -12.70 -7.94 4.12
CA GLU A 69 -13.11 -6.98 5.17
C GLU A 69 -11.91 -6.36 5.91
N ILE A 70 -10.83 -7.13 6.16
CA ILE A 70 -9.59 -6.58 6.71
C ILE A 70 -8.97 -5.56 5.75
N LEU A 71 -8.92 -5.87 4.45
CA LEU A 71 -8.39 -4.94 3.43
C LEU A 71 -9.19 -3.64 3.38
N LYS A 72 -10.52 -3.70 3.36
CA LYS A 72 -11.39 -2.50 3.36
C LYS A 72 -11.18 -1.62 4.59
N ARG A 73 -10.94 -2.24 5.75
CA ARG A 73 -10.75 -1.51 6.99
C ARG A 73 -9.44 -0.72 7.00
N TRP A 74 -8.41 -1.23 6.34
CA TRP A 74 -7.04 -0.75 6.50
C TRP A 74 -6.44 -0.02 5.29
N LEU A 75 -6.71 -0.51 4.08
CA LEU A 75 -6.21 0.15 2.87
C LEU A 75 -7.00 1.44 2.59
N GLY A 76 -6.36 2.40 1.92
CA GLY A 76 -6.99 3.67 1.60
C GLY A 76 -8.24 3.51 0.73
N PHE A 77 -8.20 2.57 -0.21
CA PHE A 77 -9.37 2.12 -0.96
C PHE A 77 -9.17 0.74 -1.56
N VAL A 78 -10.23 -0.07 -1.56
CA VAL A 78 -10.25 -1.41 -2.17
C VAL A 78 -11.55 -1.60 -2.94
N GLY A 79 -11.43 -1.78 -4.24
CA GLY A 79 -12.56 -2.08 -5.12
C GLY A 79 -13.17 -3.46 -4.88
N GLU A 80 -14.41 -3.64 -5.33
CA GLU A 80 -15.06 -4.95 -5.37
C GLU A 80 -14.24 -5.96 -6.17
N GLY A 81 -14.21 -7.21 -5.72
CA GLY A 81 -13.52 -8.31 -6.42
C GLY A 81 -12.00 -8.28 -6.30
N VAL A 82 -11.41 -7.36 -5.51
CA VAL A 82 -9.98 -7.39 -5.24
C VAL A 82 -9.61 -8.61 -4.42
N PHE A 83 -8.54 -9.28 -4.82
CA PHE A 83 -7.99 -10.42 -4.11
C PHE A 83 -6.46 -10.32 -4.00
N ILE A 84 -5.94 -10.53 -2.80
CA ILE A 84 -4.50 -10.53 -2.51
C ILE A 84 -4.15 -11.88 -1.90
N GLU A 85 -3.18 -12.58 -2.48
CA GLU A 85 -2.65 -13.79 -1.87
C GLU A 85 -1.71 -13.42 -0.69
N PRO A 86 -1.82 -14.09 0.47
CA PRO A 86 -0.87 -13.94 1.55
C PRO A 86 0.46 -14.64 1.20
N PRO A 87 1.63 -14.13 1.62
CA PRO A 87 1.78 -12.96 2.46
C PRO A 87 1.66 -11.65 1.67
N PHE A 88 0.94 -10.71 2.26
CA PHE A 88 0.86 -9.30 1.85
C PHE A 88 1.68 -8.46 2.83
N THR A 89 2.51 -7.54 2.33
CA THR A 89 3.43 -6.74 3.16
C THR A 89 3.38 -5.24 2.82
N PRO A 90 2.37 -4.51 3.31
CA PRO A 90 2.31 -3.05 3.20
C PRO A 90 3.17 -2.33 4.25
N GLY A 91 3.54 -1.07 3.97
CA GLY A 91 4.26 -0.20 4.90
C GLY A 91 3.34 0.46 5.94
N TYR A 92 2.33 1.18 5.45
CA TYR A 92 1.25 1.81 6.22
C TYR A 92 -0.12 1.24 5.85
N GLY A 93 -0.31 0.80 4.61
CA GLY A 93 -1.58 0.30 4.07
C GLY A 93 -2.54 1.41 3.65
N CYS A 94 -2.70 2.45 4.47
CA CYS A 94 -3.67 3.54 4.25
C CYS A 94 -3.40 4.38 2.99
N ASN A 95 -2.21 4.28 2.37
CA ASN A 95 -1.87 4.96 1.13
C ASN A 95 -2.01 4.08 -0.12
N VAL A 96 -2.45 2.84 0.03
CA VAL A 96 -2.68 1.91 -1.07
C VAL A 96 -4.13 2.01 -1.54
N ILE A 97 -4.29 2.25 -2.84
CA ILE A 97 -5.57 2.35 -3.53
C ILE A 97 -5.59 1.27 -4.61
N ILE A 98 -6.59 0.39 -4.58
CA ILE A 98 -6.72 -0.72 -5.54
C ILE A 98 -8.10 -0.69 -6.19
N GLY A 99 -8.13 -0.62 -7.52
CA GLY A 99 -9.35 -0.69 -8.33
C GLY A 99 -10.00 -2.07 -8.33
N LYS A 100 -11.20 -2.15 -8.92
CA LYS A 100 -12.03 -3.36 -8.92
C LYS A 100 -11.38 -4.51 -9.68
N ASN A 101 -11.69 -5.74 -9.28
CA ASN A 101 -11.31 -6.97 -9.96
C ASN A 101 -9.79 -7.12 -10.18
N SER A 102 -8.98 -6.49 -9.33
CA SER A 102 -7.52 -6.60 -9.39
C SER A 102 -7.03 -7.76 -8.52
N TYR A 103 -6.03 -8.49 -9.02
CA TYR A 103 -5.47 -9.68 -8.38
C TYR A 103 -3.98 -9.50 -8.12
N MET A 104 -3.56 -9.75 -6.88
CA MET A 104 -2.16 -9.71 -6.46
C MET A 104 -1.76 -11.09 -5.98
N ASN A 105 -0.79 -11.70 -6.67
CA ASN A 105 -0.30 -13.03 -6.32
C ASN A 105 0.64 -13.00 -5.09
N PHE A 106 1.11 -14.18 -4.65
CA PHE A 106 1.86 -14.40 -3.43
C PHE A 106 3.04 -13.44 -3.27
N GLY A 107 3.26 -12.92 -2.06
CA GLY A 107 4.45 -12.14 -1.74
C GLY A 107 4.41 -10.70 -2.23
N PHE A 108 3.20 -10.12 -2.41
CA PHE A 108 3.06 -8.71 -2.76
C PHE A 108 3.57 -7.82 -1.63
N THR A 109 4.59 -7.02 -1.92
CA THR A 109 5.18 -6.03 -1.00
C THR A 109 4.94 -4.62 -1.51
N VAL A 110 4.45 -3.73 -0.66
CA VAL A 110 4.19 -2.35 -1.02
C VAL A 110 4.69 -1.39 0.06
N LEU A 111 5.65 -0.53 -0.29
CA LEU A 111 6.14 0.53 0.60
C LEU A 111 5.43 1.83 0.23
N ASP A 112 4.30 2.08 0.88
CA ASP A 112 3.35 3.16 0.59
C ASP A 112 3.65 4.46 1.38
N THR A 113 4.90 4.92 1.30
CA THR A 113 5.36 6.22 1.81
C THR A 113 4.83 7.40 0.99
N SER A 114 4.25 7.14 -0.17
CA SER A 114 3.33 8.03 -0.88
C SER A 114 2.21 7.17 -1.49
N LEU A 115 1.26 7.79 -2.18
CA LEU A 115 0.14 7.07 -2.79
C LEU A 115 0.63 5.98 -3.75
N VAL A 116 0.10 4.77 -3.59
CA VAL A 116 0.26 3.68 -4.54
C VAL A 116 -1.10 3.38 -5.11
N ILE A 117 -1.28 3.72 -6.39
CA ILE A 117 -2.57 3.65 -7.08
C ILE A 117 -2.49 2.52 -8.09
N ILE A 118 -3.24 1.46 -7.84
CA ILE A 118 -3.42 0.32 -8.73
C ILE A 118 -4.82 0.42 -9.33
N GLY A 119 -4.91 0.43 -10.66
CA GLY A 119 -6.15 0.54 -11.42
C GLY A 119 -7.06 -0.68 -11.27
N GLU A 120 -8.07 -0.72 -12.15
CA GLU A 120 -9.00 -1.85 -12.24
C GLU A 120 -8.45 -2.96 -13.12
N ARG A 121 -8.82 -4.21 -12.82
CA ARG A 121 -8.45 -5.41 -13.61
C ARG A 121 -6.94 -5.60 -13.74
N VAL A 122 -6.17 -5.08 -12.79
CA VAL A 122 -4.71 -5.23 -12.76
C VAL A 122 -4.37 -6.60 -12.21
N MET A 123 -3.38 -7.27 -12.81
CA MET A 123 -2.84 -8.52 -12.32
C MET A 123 -1.36 -8.35 -11.96
N LEU A 124 -0.98 -8.64 -10.72
CA LEU A 124 0.41 -8.73 -10.31
C LEU A 124 0.81 -10.20 -10.14
N GLY A 125 1.92 -10.59 -10.76
CA GLY A 125 2.57 -11.87 -10.54
C GLY A 125 3.15 -12.01 -9.12
N PRO A 126 3.71 -13.18 -8.78
CA PRO A 126 4.24 -13.41 -7.44
C PRO A 126 5.49 -12.56 -7.18
N ASN A 127 5.71 -12.16 -5.93
CA ASN A 127 6.85 -11.38 -5.48
C ASN A 127 7.01 -10.05 -6.21
N VAL A 128 5.90 -9.40 -6.58
CA VAL A 128 5.95 -8.03 -7.07
C VAL A 128 6.14 -7.08 -5.90
N HIS A 129 7.02 -6.10 -6.09
CA HIS A 129 7.34 -5.08 -5.12
C HIS A 129 7.03 -3.70 -5.69
N ILE A 130 6.27 -2.88 -4.96
CA ILE A 130 5.97 -1.51 -5.35
C ILE A 130 6.48 -0.57 -4.25
N TYR A 131 7.42 0.31 -4.59
CA TYR A 131 8.04 1.22 -3.64
C TYR A 131 7.71 2.65 -4.04
N SER A 132 6.84 3.32 -3.29
CA SER A 132 6.70 4.79 -3.39
C SER A 132 7.71 5.51 -2.50
N ALA A 133 8.39 4.80 -1.60
CA ALA A 133 9.47 5.32 -0.75
C ALA A 133 10.81 5.45 -1.50
N GLY A 134 11.63 6.41 -1.07
CA GLY A 134 13.02 6.56 -1.47
C GLY A 134 13.87 7.28 -0.42
N HIS A 135 15.19 7.19 -0.58
CA HIS A 135 16.16 7.94 0.22
C HIS A 135 17.02 8.80 -0.68
N ASP A 136 17.43 9.96 -0.17
CA ASP A 136 18.43 10.79 -0.84
C ASP A 136 19.78 10.04 -0.95
N THR A 137 20.48 10.28 -2.04
CA THR A 137 21.85 9.79 -2.29
C THR A 137 22.89 10.45 -1.38
N SER A 138 22.58 11.62 -0.80
CA SER A 138 23.39 12.27 0.22
C SER A 138 23.49 11.44 1.50
N VAL A 139 24.73 11.17 1.95
CA VAL A 139 25.00 10.46 3.20
C VAL A 139 24.44 11.23 4.40
N LEU A 140 24.59 12.56 4.42
CA LEU A 140 24.10 13.40 5.52
C LEU A 140 22.58 13.32 5.69
N SER A 141 21.86 13.17 4.57
CA SER A 141 20.42 12.94 4.57
C SER A 141 20.09 11.58 5.20
N ARG A 142 20.75 10.50 4.75
CA ARG A 142 20.52 9.15 5.32
C ARG A 142 20.92 9.01 6.78
N VAL A 143 21.96 9.72 7.25
CA VAL A 143 22.34 9.75 8.67
C VAL A 143 21.25 10.37 9.54
N LYS A 144 20.47 11.32 8.99
CA LYS A 144 19.31 11.91 9.65
C LYS A 144 18.03 11.06 9.50
N CYS A 145 18.11 9.92 8.82
CA CYS A 145 16.99 9.03 8.52
C CYS A 145 15.80 9.72 7.85
N ILE A 146 16.05 10.78 7.06
CA ILE A 146 15.00 11.44 6.29
C ILE A 146 14.75 10.68 4.99
N GLU A 147 13.49 10.64 4.61
CA GLU A 147 12.99 9.89 3.45
C GLU A 147 12.15 10.83 2.57
N PHE A 148 11.84 10.39 1.35
CA PHE A 148 10.83 11.02 0.51
C PHE A 148 9.87 9.96 -0.05
N GLY A 149 8.71 10.42 -0.50
CA GLY A 149 7.71 9.58 -1.17
C GLY A 149 7.30 10.15 -2.51
N HIS A 150 7.25 9.34 -3.56
CA HIS A 150 6.65 9.73 -4.84
C HIS A 150 5.63 8.71 -5.29
N GLN A 151 4.46 9.20 -5.72
CA GLN A 151 3.33 8.38 -6.12
C GLN A 151 3.75 7.35 -7.17
N VAL A 152 3.27 6.11 -7.02
CA VAL A 152 3.33 5.09 -8.07
C VAL A 152 1.93 4.86 -8.62
N ARG A 153 1.80 4.75 -9.94
CA ARG A 153 0.53 4.46 -10.61
C ARG A 153 0.67 3.27 -11.55
N ILE A 154 -0.20 2.28 -11.38
CA ILE A 154 -0.43 1.20 -12.34
C ILE A 154 -1.82 1.43 -12.89
N GLU A 155 -1.95 1.67 -14.18
CA GLU A 155 -3.24 1.92 -14.82
C GLU A 155 -4.00 0.62 -15.04
N ASP A 156 -5.23 0.75 -15.54
CA ASP A 156 -6.16 -0.35 -15.72
C ASP A 156 -5.60 -1.42 -16.66
N ASP A 157 -6.06 -2.67 -16.48
CA ASP A 157 -5.78 -3.80 -17.38
C ASP A 157 -4.30 -4.22 -17.49
N CYS A 158 -3.41 -3.61 -16.71
CA CYS A 158 -1.99 -3.97 -16.67
C CYS A 158 -1.77 -5.38 -16.12
N TRP A 159 -0.83 -6.12 -16.73
CA TRP A 159 -0.27 -7.34 -16.15
C TRP A 159 1.23 -7.15 -15.87
N ILE A 160 1.60 -7.25 -14.59
CA ILE A 160 2.98 -7.16 -14.13
C ILE A 160 3.50 -8.56 -13.81
N GLY A 161 4.60 -8.97 -14.45
CA GLY A 161 5.22 -10.26 -14.22
C GLY A 161 5.74 -10.45 -12.79
N GLY A 162 6.06 -11.70 -12.43
CA GLY A 162 6.62 -12.00 -11.11
C GLY A 162 8.02 -11.39 -10.90
N ASN A 163 8.39 -11.16 -9.64
CA ASN A 163 9.68 -10.61 -9.23
C ASN A 163 10.00 -9.20 -9.76
N VAL A 164 9.01 -8.45 -10.26
CA VAL A 164 9.17 -7.07 -10.71
C VAL A 164 9.25 -6.12 -9.49
N THR A 165 10.08 -5.09 -9.61
CA THR A 165 10.12 -3.96 -8.67
C THR A 165 9.79 -2.67 -9.39
N VAL A 166 8.76 -1.96 -8.92
CA VAL A 166 8.36 -0.63 -9.41
C VAL A 166 8.80 0.41 -8.39
N LEU A 167 9.54 1.43 -8.84
CA LEU A 167 10.13 2.46 -8.00
C LEU A 167 9.29 3.74 -7.94
N ALA A 168 9.64 4.61 -7.00
CA ALA A 168 8.90 5.82 -6.69
C ALA A 168 8.77 6.74 -7.92
N GLY A 169 7.58 7.29 -8.15
CA GLY A 169 7.31 8.20 -9.27
C GLY A 169 6.98 7.53 -10.60
N VAL A 170 7.00 6.19 -10.69
CA VAL A 170 6.69 5.47 -11.93
C VAL A 170 5.19 5.42 -12.18
N THR A 171 4.80 5.64 -13.44
CA THR A 171 3.48 5.31 -13.99
C THR A 171 3.63 4.21 -15.04
N ILE A 172 2.83 3.15 -14.94
CA ILE A 172 2.68 2.11 -15.97
C ILE A 172 1.29 2.25 -16.56
N GLY A 173 1.23 2.50 -17.88
CA GLY A 173 0.00 2.64 -18.67
C GLY A 173 -0.19 1.50 -19.66
#